data_AF-A0A1E4EZ86-F1
#
_entry.id   AF-A0A1E4EZ86-F1
#
_cell.length_a   1.000
_cell.length_b   1.000
_cell.length_c   1.000
_cell.angle_alpha   90.00
_cell.angle_beta   90.00
_cell.angle_gamma   90.00
#
_symmetry.space_group_name_H-M   'P 1'
#
loop_
_entity.id
_entity.type
_entity.pdbx_description
1 polymer ?
#
loop_
_entity_poly.entity_id
_entity_poly.type
_entity_poly.pdbx_seq_one_letter_code
_entity_poly.pdbx_strand_id
1 'polypeptide(L)'
;MRYALLVLLLLCTPAFGQEVCDREASQFLTILHLTEHNHQVYKENLATLFFNLREPVPEEALGSVESLRSWLHQKEDLYREQRTVGSNELGRWTSKLENALLRPYTDSQAARHLDEVVAAFRNRCHKLAQAHPDYPRRYFATGGLVFGRFGAFSELDYFFNDQVSGSKPFVTSGLCRGVAYDELTFQQRVEHPLVASASYELTGPEPWQQVHQLVFTRLQERGLQIEKIPFGWKVVRAGYPARKHEDPTPEADRAKPL
;
A
#
# COMPACT_ATOMS: atom_id res chain seq x y z
N MET A 1 -12.60 28.65 -25.57
CA MET A 1 -13.73 27.97 -24.90
C MET A 1 -13.67 26.44 -24.88
N ARG A 2 -13.01 25.75 -25.83
CA ARG A 2 -12.91 24.26 -25.82
C ARG A 2 -12.11 23.68 -24.64
N TYR A 3 -11.10 24.39 -24.12
CA TYR A 3 -10.31 23.94 -22.97
C TYR A 3 -11.04 24.04 -21.62
N ALA A 4 -11.93 25.02 -21.45
CA ALA A 4 -12.72 25.18 -20.23
C ALA A 4 -13.75 24.05 -20.07
N LEU A 5 -14.34 23.59 -21.17
CA LEU A 5 -15.27 22.45 -21.16
C LEU A 5 -14.57 21.12 -20.82
N LEU A 6 -13.32 20.95 -21.25
CA LEU A 6 -12.53 19.74 -20.99
C LEU A 6 -12.06 19.68 -19.52
N VAL A 7 -11.69 20.82 -18.93
CA VAL A 7 -11.37 20.94 -17.50
C VAL A 7 -12.63 20.76 -16.64
N LEU A 8 -13.78 21.31 -17.04
CA LEU A 8 -15.06 21.09 -16.35
C LEU A 8 -15.54 19.64 -16.46
N LEU A 9 -15.37 18.96 -17.60
CA LEU A 9 -15.72 17.54 -17.76
C LEU A 9 -14.79 16.61 -16.94
N LEU A 10 -13.50 16.96 -16.81
CA LEU A 10 -12.55 16.26 -15.92
C LEU A 10 -12.82 16.52 -14.42
N LEU A 11 -13.49 17.62 -14.08
CA LEU A 11 -13.93 17.94 -12.72
C LEU A 11 -15.34 17.41 -12.40
N CYS A 12 -16.12 17.02 -13.42
CA CYS A 12 -17.48 16.49 -13.29
C CYS A 12 -17.56 14.96 -13.39
N THR A 13 -16.48 14.26 -13.75
CA THR A 13 -16.39 12.83 -13.38
C THR A 13 -16.34 12.77 -11.86
N PRO A 14 -17.26 12.09 -11.17
CA PRO A 14 -17.19 11.95 -9.73
C PRO A 14 -15.79 11.44 -9.44
N ALA A 15 -15.00 12.24 -8.73
CA ALA A 15 -13.66 11.85 -8.32
C ALA A 15 -13.83 10.46 -7.68
N PHE A 16 -13.31 9.43 -8.34
CA PHE A 16 -13.38 8.06 -7.85
C PHE A 16 -12.90 8.09 -6.41
N GLY A 17 -13.87 7.91 -5.50
CA GLY A 17 -13.74 8.39 -4.14
C GLY A 17 -13.03 7.36 -3.28
N GLN A 18 -12.19 7.82 -2.35
CA GLN A 18 -11.61 6.98 -1.31
C GLN A 18 -12.68 6.17 -0.58
N GLU A 19 -13.88 6.72 -0.41
CA GLU A 19 -15.03 6.04 0.22
C GLU A 19 -15.47 4.77 -0.54
N VAL A 20 -15.45 4.79 -1.87
CA VAL A 20 -15.80 3.62 -2.70
C VAL A 20 -14.76 2.53 -2.50
N CYS A 21 -13.49 2.89 -2.54
CA CYS A 21 -12.38 1.97 -2.32
C CYS A 21 -12.37 1.39 -0.89
N ASP A 22 -12.69 2.20 0.12
CA ASP A 22 -12.83 1.78 1.51
C ASP A 22 -13.98 0.76 1.67
N ARG A 23 -15.08 0.96 0.94
CA ARG A 23 -16.22 0.02 0.92
C ARG A 23 -15.85 -1.30 0.25
N GLU A 24 -15.21 -1.26 -0.92
CA GLU A 24 -14.71 -2.43 -1.64
C GLU A 24 -13.73 -3.24 -0.77
N ALA A 25 -12.78 -2.56 -0.11
CA ALA A 25 -11.86 -3.19 0.83
C ALA A 25 -12.58 -3.85 2.01
N SER A 26 -13.59 -3.17 2.59
CA SER A 26 -14.39 -3.72 3.69
C SER A 26 -15.14 -4.99 3.27
N GLN A 27 -15.68 -5.03 2.05
CA GLN A 27 -16.36 -6.19 1.50
C GLN A 27 -15.40 -7.38 1.36
N PHE A 28 -14.16 -7.15 0.92
CA PHE A 28 -13.16 -8.21 0.85
C PHE A 28 -12.72 -8.73 2.22
N LEU A 29 -12.66 -7.89 3.25
CA LEU A 29 -12.48 -8.38 4.61
C LEU A 29 -13.58 -9.37 4.99
N THR A 30 -14.85 -9.06 4.68
CA THR A 30 -15.98 -9.97 4.93
C THR A 30 -15.85 -11.29 4.16
N ILE A 31 -15.51 -11.25 2.87
CA ILE A 31 -15.33 -12.43 2.01
C ILE A 31 -14.20 -13.32 2.53
N LEU A 32 -13.12 -12.72 3.02
CA LEU A 32 -11.96 -13.41 3.58
C LEU A 32 -12.16 -13.83 5.06
N HIS A 33 -13.34 -13.57 5.63
CA HIS A 33 -13.66 -13.81 7.05
C HIS A 33 -12.68 -13.13 8.02
N LEU A 34 -12.25 -11.91 7.68
CA LEU A 34 -11.34 -11.08 8.47
C LEU A 34 -12.11 -9.98 9.20
N THR A 35 -11.64 -9.63 10.40
CA THR A 35 -12.22 -8.53 11.18
C THR A 35 -11.44 -7.24 10.98
N GLU A 36 -12.15 -6.12 10.80
CA GLU A 36 -11.54 -4.79 10.66
C GLU A 36 -10.68 -4.43 11.88
N HIS A 37 -11.08 -4.87 13.08
CA HIS A 37 -10.35 -4.65 14.33
C HIS A 37 -8.88 -5.09 14.31
N ASN A 38 -8.57 -6.15 13.55
CA ASN A 38 -7.23 -6.74 13.48
C ASN A 38 -6.55 -6.49 12.12
N HIS A 39 -7.24 -5.87 11.17
CA HIS A 39 -6.83 -5.78 9.76
C HIS A 39 -7.03 -4.35 9.22
N GLN A 40 -6.95 -3.32 10.06
CA GLN A 40 -7.16 -1.94 9.63
C GLN A 40 -6.10 -1.54 8.59
N VAL A 41 -4.83 -1.87 8.85
CA VAL A 41 -3.72 -1.57 7.92
C VAL A 41 -3.90 -2.34 6.61
N TYR A 42 -4.31 -3.59 6.70
CA TYR A 42 -4.60 -4.42 5.52
C TYR A 42 -5.75 -3.84 4.68
N LYS A 43 -6.85 -3.43 5.31
CA LYS A 43 -7.99 -2.77 4.67
C LYS A 43 -7.57 -1.48 3.95
N GLU A 44 -6.82 -0.61 4.60
CA GLU A 44 -6.32 0.64 4.01
C GLU A 44 -5.42 0.38 2.79
N ASN A 45 -4.62 -0.69 2.83
CA ASN A 45 -3.82 -1.10 1.69
C ASN A 45 -4.66 -1.67 0.56
N LEU A 46 -5.67 -2.49 0.84
CA LEU A 46 -6.63 -2.94 -0.17
C LEU A 46 -7.34 -1.76 -0.82
N ALA A 47 -7.86 -0.81 -0.04
CA ALA A 47 -8.51 0.39 -0.55
C ALA A 47 -7.56 1.20 -1.45
N THR A 48 -6.29 1.32 -1.06
CA THR A 48 -5.28 1.95 -1.90
C THR A 48 -5.03 1.18 -3.19
N LEU A 49 -5.01 -0.16 -3.16
CA LEU A 49 -4.84 -0.98 -4.36
C LEU A 49 -6.03 -0.82 -5.32
N PHE A 50 -7.26 -0.84 -4.80
CA PHE A 50 -8.47 -0.54 -5.57
C PHE A 50 -8.43 0.87 -6.17
N PHE A 51 -8.01 1.88 -5.39
CA PHE A 51 -7.81 3.24 -5.89
C PHE A 51 -6.88 3.30 -7.12
N ASN A 52 -5.79 2.52 -7.09
CA ASN A 52 -4.82 2.48 -8.18
C ASN A 52 -5.33 1.74 -9.44
N LEU A 53 -6.45 1.02 -9.38
CA LEU A 53 -7.11 0.46 -10.57
C LEU A 53 -7.78 1.54 -11.44
N ARG A 54 -7.89 2.77 -10.92
CA ARG A 54 -8.43 3.97 -11.59
C ARG A 54 -9.92 3.91 -11.96
N GLU A 55 -10.61 2.84 -11.59
CA GLU A 55 -12.04 2.68 -11.79
C GLU A 55 -12.63 1.77 -10.69
N PRO A 56 -13.93 1.91 -10.39
CA PRO A 56 -14.61 1.05 -9.43
C PRO A 56 -14.69 -0.39 -9.92
N VAL A 57 -14.64 -1.33 -8.97
CA VAL A 57 -14.86 -2.73 -9.26
C VAL A 57 -16.36 -2.99 -9.38
N PRO A 58 -16.84 -3.70 -10.43
CA PRO A 58 -18.25 -4.06 -10.54
C PRO A 58 -18.73 -4.90 -9.35
N GLU A 59 -19.96 -4.70 -8.89
CA GLU A 59 -20.51 -5.38 -7.70
C GLU A 59 -20.49 -6.91 -7.87
N GLU A 60 -20.69 -7.42 -9.09
CA GLU A 60 -20.58 -8.85 -9.41
C GLU A 60 -19.16 -9.42 -9.22
N ALA A 61 -18.13 -8.59 -9.47
CA ALA A 61 -16.73 -8.96 -9.26
C ALA A 61 -16.35 -8.91 -7.77
N LEU A 62 -17.06 -8.08 -6.97
CA LEU A 62 -16.92 -8.04 -5.52
C LEU A 62 -17.62 -9.20 -4.79
N GLY A 63 -18.25 -10.14 -5.49
CA GLY A 63 -18.96 -11.27 -4.87
C GLY A 63 -18.07 -12.39 -4.34
N SER A 64 -16.86 -12.55 -4.88
CA SER A 64 -15.88 -13.57 -4.46
C SER A 64 -14.46 -13.19 -4.88
N VAL A 65 -13.45 -13.85 -4.31
CA VAL A 65 -12.04 -13.65 -4.74
C VAL A 65 -11.84 -14.10 -6.19
N GLU A 66 -12.48 -15.19 -6.59
CA GLU A 66 -12.43 -15.73 -7.94
C GLU A 66 -13.07 -14.77 -8.96
N SER A 67 -14.25 -14.21 -8.64
CA SER A 67 -14.92 -13.22 -9.50
C SER A 67 -14.04 -11.99 -9.74
N LEU A 68 -13.40 -11.47 -8.68
CA LEU A 68 -12.49 -10.34 -8.80
C LEU A 68 -11.28 -10.68 -9.68
N ARG A 69 -10.65 -11.85 -9.48
CA ARG A 69 -9.53 -12.29 -10.32
C ARG A 69 -9.91 -12.39 -11.79
N SER A 70 -11.05 -13.01 -12.09
CA SER A 70 -11.55 -13.11 -13.46
C SER A 70 -11.75 -11.73 -14.09
N TRP A 71 -12.34 -10.78 -13.36
CA TRP A 71 -12.51 -9.41 -13.83
C TRP A 71 -11.17 -8.69 -14.04
N LEU A 72 -10.22 -8.82 -13.10
CA LEU A 72 -8.89 -8.20 -13.22
C LEU A 72 -8.12 -8.71 -14.44
N HIS A 73 -8.14 -10.02 -14.70
CA HIS A 73 -7.48 -10.61 -15.86
C HIS A 73 -8.13 -10.18 -17.18
N GLN A 74 -9.47 -10.20 -17.25
CA GLN A 74 -10.21 -9.72 -18.42
C GLN A 74 -9.86 -8.26 -18.74
N LYS A 75 -9.78 -7.43 -17.69
CA LYS A 75 -9.41 -6.02 -17.83
C LYS A 75 -7.95 -5.86 -18.28
N GLU A 76 -7.03 -6.63 -17.73
CA GLU A 76 -5.62 -6.60 -18.16
C GLU A 76 -5.48 -6.96 -19.64
N ASP A 77 -6.17 -8.01 -20.09
CA ASP A 77 -6.15 -8.44 -21.50
C ASP A 77 -6.71 -7.35 -22.41
N LEU A 78 -7.84 -6.73 -22.03
CA LEU A 78 -8.42 -5.61 -22.77
C LEU A 78 -7.45 -4.41 -22.90
N TYR A 79 -6.75 -4.05 -21.82
CA TYR A 79 -5.74 -2.97 -21.88
C TYR A 79 -4.53 -3.35 -22.73
N ARG A 80 -4.12 -4.62 -22.71
CA ARG A 80 -3.02 -5.15 -23.52
C ARG A 80 -3.37 -5.09 -25.01
N GLU A 81 -4.59 -5.49 -25.38
CA GLU A 81 -5.10 -5.44 -26.75
C GLU A 81 -5.21 -4.01 -27.28
N GLN A 82 -5.73 -3.09 -26.46
CA GLN A 82 -5.90 -1.69 -26.85
C GLN A 82 -4.58 -0.90 -26.95
N ARG A 83 -3.44 -1.50 -26.54
CA ARG A 83 -2.11 -0.87 -26.49
C ARG A 83 -2.13 0.49 -25.79
N THR A 84 -2.97 0.62 -24.77
CA THR A 84 -3.12 1.88 -24.04
C THR A 84 -1.85 2.17 -23.25
N VAL A 85 -1.45 3.44 -23.22
CA VAL A 85 -0.39 3.91 -22.32
C VAL A 85 -0.85 3.63 -20.89
N GLY A 86 -0.09 2.82 -20.15
CA GLY A 86 -0.43 2.41 -18.78
C GLY A 86 -0.87 0.94 -18.62
N SER A 87 -0.92 0.13 -19.68
CA SER A 87 -1.20 -1.31 -19.58
C SER A 87 -0.27 -2.04 -18.60
N ASN A 88 1.02 -1.66 -18.56
CA ASN A 88 1.99 -2.17 -17.60
C ASN A 88 1.68 -1.76 -16.14
N GLU A 89 1.06 -0.60 -15.93
CA GLU A 89 0.67 -0.17 -14.58
C GLU A 89 -0.53 -0.98 -14.08
N LEU A 90 -1.51 -1.27 -14.95
CA LEU A 90 -2.64 -2.12 -14.58
C LEU A 90 -2.19 -3.52 -14.18
N GLY A 91 -1.38 -4.20 -15.01
CA GLY A 91 -0.86 -5.53 -14.70
C GLY A 91 -0.08 -5.57 -13.38
N ARG A 92 0.67 -4.50 -13.07
CA ARG A 92 1.35 -4.32 -11.78
C ARG A 92 0.36 -4.25 -10.61
N TRP A 93 -0.72 -3.48 -10.72
CA TRP A 93 -1.70 -3.34 -9.64
C TRP A 93 -2.56 -4.60 -9.49
N THR A 94 -2.93 -5.26 -10.59
CA THR A 94 -3.56 -6.59 -10.60
C THR A 94 -2.71 -7.58 -9.81
N SER A 95 -1.43 -7.73 -10.18
CA SER A 95 -0.51 -8.64 -9.48
C SER A 95 -0.38 -8.31 -7.99
N LYS A 96 -0.35 -7.02 -7.61
CA LYS A 96 -0.28 -6.62 -6.20
C LYS A 96 -1.57 -6.94 -5.44
N LEU A 97 -2.73 -6.70 -6.03
CA LEU A 97 -4.02 -6.99 -5.43
C LEU A 97 -4.21 -8.50 -5.24
N GLU A 98 -3.88 -9.31 -6.24
CA GLU A 98 -3.93 -10.77 -6.13
C GLU A 98 -3.02 -11.31 -5.02
N ASN A 99 -1.78 -10.83 -4.95
CA ASN A 99 -0.85 -11.20 -3.89
C ASN A 99 -1.37 -10.79 -2.51
N ALA A 100 -1.96 -9.59 -2.38
CA ALA A 100 -2.53 -9.12 -1.13
C ALA A 100 -3.73 -9.98 -0.70
N LEU A 101 -4.58 -10.41 -1.63
CA LEU A 101 -5.73 -11.29 -1.35
C LEU A 101 -5.32 -12.72 -1.00
N LEU A 102 -4.21 -13.22 -1.57
CA LEU A 102 -3.67 -14.54 -1.26
C LEU A 102 -3.06 -14.63 0.14
N ARG A 103 -2.56 -13.52 0.68
CA ARG A 103 -1.80 -13.49 1.93
C ARG A 103 -2.24 -12.32 2.81
N PRO A 104 -3.45 -12.39 3.40
CA PRO A 104 -3.89 -11.40 4.37
C PRO A 104 -2.95 -11.36 5.58
N TYR A 105 -2.83 -10.19 6.19
CA TYR A 105 -2.02 -10.00 7.40
C TYR A 105 -2.74 -9.11 8.40
N THR A 106 -2.48 -9.38 9.67
CA THR A 106 -2.96 -8.60 10.79
C THR A 106 -2.13 -7.33 10.99
N ASP A 107 -2.67 -6.36 11.72
CA ASP A 107 -1.97 -5.14 12.11
C ASP A 107 -0.71 -5.44 12.93
N SER A 108 -0.74 -6.49 13.76
CA SER A 108 0.45 -6.94 14.51
C SER A 108 1.54 -7.54 13.62
N GLN A 109 1.15 -8.23 12.54
CA GLN A 109 2.12 -8.70 11.54
C GLN A 109 2.71 -7.55 10.74
N ALA A 110 1.89 -6.56 10.33
CA ALA A 110 2.37 -5.34 9.70
C ALA A 110 3.33 -4.57 10.61
N ALA A 111 3.03 -4.49 11.91
CA ALA A 111 3.88 -3.89 12.93
C ALA A 111 5.25 -4.56 13.03
N ARG A 112 5.27 -5.88 13.18
CA ARG A 112 6.51 -6.67 13.24
C ARG A 112 7.33 -6.51 11.97
N HIS A 113 6.68 -6.55 10.80
CA HIS A 113 7.35 -6.37 9.53
C HIS A 113 8.00 -4.98 9.40
N LEU A 114 7.34 -3.92 9.89
CA LEU A 114 7.94 -2.60 9.94
C LEU A 114 9.20 -2.59 10.82
N ASP A 115 9.13 -3.19 12.00
CA ASP A 115 10.28 -3.26 12.92
C ASP A 115 11.47 -4.01 12.27
N GLU A 116 11.19 -5.10 11.53
CA GLU A 116 12.19 -5.86 10.76
C GLU A 116 12.82 -5.01 9.65
N VAL A 117 12.02 -4.26 8.88
CA VAL A 117 12.49 -3.36 7.81
C VAL A 117 13.37 -2.26 8.40
N VAL A 118 12.97 -1.66 9.52
CA VAL A 118 13.75 -0.63 10.21
C VAL A 118 15.06 -1.19 10.74
N ALA A 119 15.04 -2.38 11.35
CA ALA A 119 16.25 -3.04 11.84
C ALA A 119 17.22 -3.37 10.69
N ALA A 120 16.71 -3.87 9.56
CA ALA A 120 17.50 -4.12 8.36
C ALA A 120 18.10 -2.83 7.78
N PHE A 121 17.31 -1.75 7.72
CA PHE A 121 17.77 -0.44 7.27
C PHE A 121 18.88 0.11 8.18
N ARG A 122 18.69 0.03 9.50
CA ARG A 122 19.70 0.43 10.50
C ARG A 122 21.01 -0.35 10.31
N ASN A 123 20.93 -1.67 10.15
CA ASN A 123 22.10 -2.51 9.90
C ASN A 123 22.83 -2.10 8.61
N ARG A 124 22.08 -1.83 7.54
CA ARG A 124 22.64 -1.36 6.27
C ARG A 124 23.33 0.01 6.43
N CYS A 125 22.72 0.95 7.14
CA CYS A 125 23.34 2.24 7.47
C CYS A 125 24.64 2.06 8.23
N HIS A 126 24.67 1.15 9.22
CA HIS A 126 25.87 0.88 10.01
C HIS A 126 27.00 0.27 9.17
N LYS A 127 26.71 -0.73 8.34
CA LYS A 127 27.68 -1.34 7.42
C LYS A 127 28.25 -0.31 6.43
N LEU A 128 27.39 0.54 5.88
CA LEU A 128 27.81 1.60 4.97
C LEU A 128 28.72 2.62 5.68
N ALA A 129 28.36 3.02 6.90
CA ALA A 129 29.15 3.92 7.73
C ALA A 129 30.55 3.37 8.06
N GLN A 130 30.67 2.05 8.25
CA GLN A 130 31.95 1.38 8.47
C GLN A 130 32.79 1.29 7.19
N ALA A 131 32.16 0.97 6.06
CA ALA A 131 32.86 0.83 4.78
C ALA A 131 33.31 2.18 4.19
N HIS A 132 32.56 3.26 4.46
CA HIS A 132 32.79 4.59 3.90
C HIS A 132 32.60 5.68 4.97
N PRO A 133 33.60 5.89 5.86
CA PRO A 133 33.46 6.83 6.98
C PRO A 133 33.26 8.29 6.54
N ASP A 134 33.86 8.68 5.42
CA ASP A 134 33.88 10.07 4.92
C ASP A 134 32.71 10.41 3.98
N TYR A 135 31.82 9.46 3.69
CA TYR A 135 30.79 9.63 2.68
C TYR A 135 29.57 10.42 3.21
N PRO A 136 29.07 11.45 2.52
CA PRO A 136 27.90 12.21 2.95
C PRO A 136 26.66 11.31 3.01
N ARG A 137 26.05 11.25 4.20
CA ARG A 137 24.98 10.30 4.51
C ARG A 137 23.61 10.93 4.28
N ARG A 138 23.20 11.01 3.02
CA ARG A 138 21.81 11.31 2.65
C ARG A 138 21.11 10.01 2.32
N TYR A 139 20.01 9.74 3.00
CA TYR A 139 19.18 8.57 2.73
C TYR A 139 17.82 9.03 2.20
N PHE A 140 17.24 8.30 1.26
CA PHE A 140 15.96 8.70 0.65
C PHE A 140 14.90 7.61 0.80
N ALA A 141 13.91 7.80 1.67
CA ALA A 141 12.72 6.95 1.71
C ALA A 141 11.84 7.23 0.48
N THR A 142 11.32 6.20 -0.19
CA THR A 142 10.44 6.39 -1.36
C THR A 142 9.22 5.47 -1.34
N GLY A 143 8.25 5.79 -2.20
CA GLY A 143 7.19 4.85 -2.58
C GLY A 143 6.30 4.43 -1.41
N GLY A 144 6.13 3.13 -1.24
CA GLY A 144 5.23 2.54 -0.23
C GLY A 144 5.41 3.08 1.18
N LEU A 145 6.64 3.36 1.63
CA LEU A 145 6.92 3.92 2.96
C LEU A 145 6.35 5.33 3.12
N VAL A 146 6.59 6.20 2.13
CA VAL A 146 6.14 7.61 2.14
C VAL A 146 4.62 7.69 2.10
N PHE A 147 3.97 6.69 1.49
CA PHE A 147 2.52 6.57 1.43
C PHE A 147 1.94 5.67 2.51
N GLY A 148 2.67 5.30 3.57
CA GLY A 148 2.12 4.51 4.67
C GLY A 148 1.53 3.16 4.25
N ARG A 149 2.08 2.52 3.20
CA ARG A 149 1.63 1.21 2.70
C ARG A 149 2.45 0.10 3.35
N PHE A 150 1.84 -0.64 4.28
CA PHE A 150 2.53 -1.68 5.06
C PHE A 150 1.92 -3.06 4.86
N GLY A 151 2.68 -3.98 4.28
CA GLY A 151 2.26 -5.37 4.15
C GLY A 151 3.37 -6.23 3.56
N ALA A 152 3.21 -7.54 3.69
CA ALA A 152 3.96 -8.47 2.86
C ALA A 152 3.78 -8.05 1.39
N PHE A 153 4.86 -7.99 0.60
CA PHE A 153 4.88 -7.55 -0.80
C PHE A 153 4.74 -6.03 -1.02
N SER A 154 4.86 -5.22 0.03
CA SER A 154 5.16 -3.80 -0.14
C SER A 154 6.59 -3.61 -0.65
N GLU A 155 6.89 -2.44 -1.23
CA GLU A 155 8.24 -2.11 -1.74
C GLU A 155 9.34 -2.21 -0.65
N LEU A 156 8.95 -2.37 0.61
CA LEU A 156 9.77 -2.54 1.81
C LEU A 156 10.49 -3.89 1.90
N ASP A 157 10.00 -4.94 1.23
CA ASP A 157 10.60 -6.30 1.25
C ASP A 157 12.03 -6.34 0.70
N TYR A 158 12.46 -5.29 -0.01
CA TYR A 158 13.78 -5.25 -0.64
C TYR A 158 14.93 -5.22 0.38
N PHE A 159 14.74 -4.69 1.60
CA PHE A 159 15.80 -4.77 2.62
C PHE A 159 15.99 -6.15 3.23
N PHE A 160 14.94 -6.97 3.23
CA PHE A 160 14.99 -8.30 3.82
C PHE A 160 15.68 -9.30 2.88
N ASN A 161 15.37 -9.22 1.58
CA ASN A 161 15.86 -10.18 0.59
C ASN A 161 17.37 -10.04 0.24
N ASP A 162 17.97 -8.86 0.48
CA ASP A 162 19.42 -8.63 0.26
C ASP A 162 20.29 -9.41 1.28
N GLN A 163 19.74 -9.88 2.41
CA GLN A 163 20.50 -10.68 3.39
C GLN A 163 20.53 -12.18 3.07
N VAL A 164 19.53 -12.69 2.34
CA VAL A 164 19.36 -14.14 2.13
C VAL A 164 20.11 -14.63 0.90
N SER A 165 20.35 -13.77 -0.10
CA SER A 165 20.75 -14.26 -1.42
C SER A 165 22.26 -14.34 -1.64
N GLY A 166 23.13 -13.75 -0.80
CA GLY A 166 24.59 -13.75 -0.98
C GLY A 166 25.08 -13.28 -2.37
N SER A 167 24.17 -12.75 -3.19
CA SER A 167 24.38 -12.46 -4.60
C SER A 167 24.51 -10.96 -4.76
N LYS A 168 25.40 -10.58 -5.69
CA LYS A 168 25.60 -9.20 -6.12
C LYS A 168 24.27 -8.47 -6.24
N PRO A 169 24.19 -7.16 -5.91
CA PRO A 169 22.94 -6.39 -5.93
C PRO A 169 22.24 -6.63 -7.26
N PHE A 170 21.17 -7.42 -7.24
CA PHE A 170 20.52 -7.88 -8.46
C PHE A 170 19.99 -6.66 -9.20
N VAL A 171 20.50 -6.44 -10.41
CA VAL A 171 19.98 -5.47 -11.37
C VAL A 171 18.80 -6.16 -12.07
N THR A 172 17.59 -5.94 -11.55
CA THR A 172 16.35 -6.22 -12.27
C THR A 172 15.66 -4.88 -12.51
N SER A 173 15.36 -4.69 -13.78
CA SER A 173 14.82 -3.52 -14.44
C SER A 173 13.58 -2.92 -13.76
N GLY A 174 13.55 -1.59 -13.71
CA GLY A 174 12.31 -0.81 -13.85
C GLY A 174 11.43 -0.63 -12.61
N LEU A 175 11.53 0.54 -11.98
CA LEU A 175 10.42 1.26 -11.34
C LEU A 175 9.79 0.76 -10.03
N CYS A 176 10.25 -0.33 -9.42
CA CYS A 176 9.68 -0.81 -8.15
C CYS A 176 10.77 -1.12 -7.12
N ARG A 177 11.44 -0.11 -6.57
CA ARG A 177 12.38 -0.29 -5.46
C ARG A 177 12.32 0.94 -4.58
N GLY A 178 11.89 0.80 -3.34
CA GLY A 178 11.81 1.93 -2.43
C GLY A 178 12.10 1.47 -1.03
N VAL A 179 13.30 1.75 -0.52
CA VAL A 179 13.53 1.51 0.90
C VAL A 179 14.58 2.40 1.55
N ALA A 180 15.67 2.73 0.88
CA ALA A 180 16.45 3.94 1.11
C ALA A 180 17.70 3.84 0.27
N TYR A 181 17.95 4.88 -0.52
CA TYR A 181 19.14 4.99 -1.34
C TYR A 181 20.15 5.86 -0.64
N ASP A 182 21.42 5.50 -0.71
CA ASP A 182 22.47 6.51 -0.58
C ASP A 182 22.42 7.47 -1.78
N GLU A 183 22.99 8.65 -1.61
CA GLU A 183 22.96 9.71 -2.62
C GLU A 183 23.49 9.26 -4.00
N LEU A 184 24.52 8.40 -4.05
CA LEU A 184 25.08 7.89 -5.31
C LEU A 184 24.07 7.00 -6.04
N THR A 185 23.46 6.06 -5.33
CA THR A 185 22.45 5.16 -5.89
C THR A 185 21.17 5.92 -6.24
N PHE A 186 20.83 6.95 -5.46
CA PHE A 186 19.70 7.84 -5.74
C PHE A 186 19.94 8.63 -7.02
N GLN A 187 21.06 9.35 -7.13
CA GLN A 187 21.41 10.16 -8.32
C GLN A 187 21.46 9.31 -9.60
N GLN A 188 21.99 8.09 -9.54
CA GLN A 188 21.97 7.15 -10.68
C GLN A 188 20.57 6.70 -11.11
N ARG A 189 19.55 6.89 -10.26
CA ARG A 189 18.15 6.46 -10.50
C ARG A 189 17.17 7.62 -10.74
N VAL A 190 17.56 8.85 -10.42
CA VAL A 190 16.69 10.06 -10.47
C VAL A 190 16.43 10.57 -11.89
N GLU A 191 16.94 9.91 -12.93
CA GLU A 191 16.52 10.21 -14.31
C GLU A 191 15.02 9.94 -14.57
N HIS A 192 14.31 9.29 -13.63
CA HIS A 192 12.87 9.07 -13.73
C HIS A 192 12.04 10.08 -12.87
N PRO A 193 11.20 10.94 -13.49
CA PRO A 193 10.47 12.02 -12.80
C PRO A 193 9.57 11.58 -11.62
N LEU A 194 9.03 10.37 -11.68
CA LEU A 194 8.19 9.79 -10.62
C LEU A 194 8.94 9.43 -9.33
N VAL A 195 10.27 9.26 -9.38
CA VAL A 195 11.08 8.90 -8.19
C VAL A 195 11.39 10.15 -7.36
N ALA A 196 11.61 11.29 -8.02
CA ALA A 196 11.89 12.56 -7.34
C ALA A 196 10.68 13.09 -6.56
N SER A 197 9.46 12.97 -7.11
CA SER A 197 8.22 13.52 -6.51
C SER A 197 7.69 12.74 -5.30
N ALA A 198 8.23 11.55 -5.02
CA ALA A 198 7.80 10.69 -3.91
C ALA A 198 8.99 10.20 -3.07
N SER A 199 9.96 11.09 -2.83
CA SER A 199 11.13 10.82 -1.99
C SER A 199 11.15 11.73 -0.76
N TYR A 200 11.51 11.17 0.39
CA TYR A 200 11.73 11.89 1.63
C TYR A 200 13.17 11.71 2.05
N GLU A 201 13.90 12.82 2.16
CA GLU A 201 15.28 12.82 2.61
C GLU A 201 15.34 12.62 4.13
N LEU A 202 16.08 11.61 4.55
CA LEU A 202 16.38 11.29 5.94
C LEU A 202 17.81 11.78 6.22
N THR A 203 17.95 12.66 7.22
CA THR A 203 19.21 13.35 7.52
C THR A 203 19.68 13.10 8.94
N GLY A 204 20.96 13.33 9.25
CA GLY A 204 21.47 13.21 10.62
C GLY A 204 21.86 11.79 11.05
N PRO A 205 22.19 11.59 12.34
CA PRO A 205 22.90 10.39 12.81
C PRO A 205 22.04 9.13 12.89
N GLU A 206 20.71 9.27 13.01
CA GLU A 206 19.78 8.16 13.20
C GLU A 206 18.62 8.17 12.18
N PRO A 207 18.90 8.01 10.87
CA PRO A 207 17.89 8.09 9.80
C PRO A 207 16.77 7.04 9.95
N TRP A 208 17.01 5.94 10.65
CA TRP A 208 15.99 4.92 10.94
C TRP A 208 14.89 5.39 11.90
N GLN A 209 15.18 6.35 12.80
CA GLN A 209 14.14 6.93 13.66
C GLN A 209 13.17 7.80 12.85
N GLN A 210 13.68 8.51 11.84
CA GLN A 210 12.85 9.30 10.92
C GLN A 210 11.93 8.42 10.08
N VAL A 211 12.33 7.17 9.78
CA VAL A 211 11.43 6.20 9.13
C VAL A 211 10.22 5.92 10.01
N HIS A 212 10.41 5.58 11.30
CA HIS A 212 9.28 5.38 12.22
C HIS A 212 8.38 6.62 12.31
N GLN A 213 8.99 7.80 12.48
CA GLN A 213 8.24 9.04 12.60
C GLN A 213 7.42 9.33 11.33
N LEU A 214 8.03 9.17 10.16
CA LEU A 214 7.35 9.38 8.88
C LEU A 214 6.14 8.45 8.76
N VAL A 215 6.32 7.16 9.07
CA VAL A 215 5.23 6.17 9.04
C VAL A 215 4.09 6.59 9.98
N PHE A 216 4.43 6.97 11.21
CA PHE A 216 3.43 7.31 12.22
C PHE A 216 2.65 8.57 11.83
N THR A 217 3.34 9.59 11.33
CA THR A 217 2.73 10.80 10.80
C THR A 217 1.77 10.49 9.65
N ARG A 218 2.15 9.62 8.70
CA ARG A 218 1.28 9.27 7.56
C ARG A 218 0.04 8.48 7.95
N LEU A 219 0.14 7.60 8.93
CA LEU A 219 -1.04 6.92 9.49
C LEU A 219 -1.98 7.95 10.14
N GLN A 220 -1.44 8.90 10.92
CA GLN A 220 -2.23 9.96 11.54
C GLN A 220 -2.92 10.89 10.54
N GLU A 221 -2.24 11.28 9.46
CA GLU A 221 -2.82 12.08 8.37
C GLU A 221 -4.01 11.38 7.68
N ARG A 222 -4.10 10.04 7.77
CA ARG A 222 -5.24 9.24 7.30
C ARG A 222 -6.34 9.05 8.35
N GLY A 223 -6.24 9.76 9.48
CA GLY A 223 -7.17 9.61 10.59
C GLY A 223 -6.95 8.32 11.39
N LEU A 224 -5.79 7.67 11.24
CA LEU A 224 -5.44 6.47 12.00
C LEU A 224 -4.60 6.84 13.22
N GLN A 225 -5.06 6.45 14.39
CA GLN A 225 -4.34 6.53 15.65
C GLN A 225 -3.56 5.24 15.89
N ILE A 226 -2.38 5.39 16.50
CA ILE A 226 -1.50 4.29 16.84
C ILE A 226 -1.52 4.13 18.35
N GLU A 227 -2.03 3.00 18.81
CA GLU A 227 -2.05 2.62 20.22
C GLU A 227 -0.88 1.67 20.49
N LYS A 228 -0.06 2.00 21.49
CA LYS A 228 1.03 1.12 21.90
C LYS A 228 0.49 -0.03 22.75
N ILE A 229 0.83 -1.26 22.39
CA ILE A 229 0.44 -2.49 23.11
C ILE A 229 1.70 -3.26 23.55
N PRO A 230 1.61 -4.21 24.51
CA PRO A 230 2.79 -4.87 25.08
C PRO A 230 3.74 -5.54 24.07
N PHE A 231 3.23 -5.94 22.89
CA PHE A 231 3.99 -6.64 21.85
C PHE A 231 3.94 -5.93 20.50
N GLY A 232 3.75 -4.61 20.48
CA GLY A 232 3.79 -3.82 19.25
C GLY A 232 2.88 -2.59 19.30
N TRP A 233 2.20 -2.36 18.21
CA TRP A 233 1.22 -1.29 18.08
C TRP A 233 -0.04 -1.81 17.41
N LYS A 234 -1.14 -1.16 17.74
CA LYS A 234 -2.45 -1.37 17.15
C LYS A 234 -2.85 -0.09 16.44
N VAL A 235 -3.47 -0.21 15.28
CA VAL A 235 -4.00 0.93 14.54
C VAL A 235 -5.50 0.99 14.73
N VAL A 236 -6.01 2.17 15.11
CA VAL A 236 -7.44 2.42 15.26
C VAL A 236 -7.82 3.66 14.47
N ARG A 237 -8.96 3.68 13.78
CA ARG A 237 -9.42 4.89 13.08
C ARG A 237 -10.14 5.81 14.07
N ALA A 238 -9.65 7.03 14.23
CA ALA A 238 -10.26 8.01 15.12
C ALA A 238 -11.50 8.65 14.46
N GLY A 239 -12.60 8.75 15.20
CA GLY A 239 -13.75 9.54 14.77
C GLY A 239 -14.68 8.89 13.74
N TYR A 240 -14.54 7.60 13.45
CA TYR A 240 -15.69 6.86 12.91
C TYR A 240 -16.72 6.73 14.04
N PRO A 241 -17.94 7.27 13.92
CA PRO A 241 -18.99 6.86 14.84
C PRO A 241 -19.02 5.34 14.73
N ALA A 242 -18.95 4.64 15.87
CA ALA A 242 -19.20 3.21 15.89
C ALA A 242 -20.43 3.02 15.01
N ARG A 243 -20.30 2.30 13.88
CA ARG A 243 -21.48 1.96 13.07
C ARG A 243 -22.44 1.44 14.12
N LYS A 244 -23.59 2.10 14.28
CA LYS A 244 -24.69 1.48 15.01
C LYS A 244 -24.72 0.10 14.40
N HIS A 245 -24.39 -0.92 15.19
CA HIS A 245 -24.63 -2.29 14.76
C HIS A 245 -26.07 -2.20 14.24
N GLU A 246 -26.26 -2.39 12.94
CA GLU A 246 -27.58 -2.72 12.47
C GLU A 246 -27.84 -3.98 13.26
N ASP A 247 -28.62 -3.84 14.35
CA ASP A 247 -29.09 -4.96 15.13
C ASP A 247 -29.57 -5.94 14.07
N PRO A 248 -29.03 -7.18 14.04
CA PRO A 248 -29.42 -8.14 13.04
C PRO A 248 -30.93 -8.17 13.06
N THR A 249 -31.54 -7.62 12.01
CA THR A 249 -33.00 -7.51 11.94
C THR A 249 -33.50 -8.91 12.26
N PRO A 250 -34.24 -9.12 13.36
CA PRO A 250 -34.60 -10.46 13.76
C PRO A 250 -35.32 -11.06 12.56
N GLU A 251 -34.81 -12.20 12.13
CA GLU A 251 -35.24 -13.00 10.99
C GLU A 251 -36.62 -13.64 11.30
N ALA A 252 -37.55 -12.83 11.81
CA ALA A 252 -38.93 -13.17 12.04
C ALA A 252 -39.70 -12.96 10.73
N ASP A 253 -40.49 -13.97 10.37
CA ASP A 253 -41.52 -13.93 9.33
C ASP A 253 -41.12 -14.30 7.89
N ARG A 254 -40.15 -15.20 7.68
CA ARG A 254 -40.15 -16.04 6.48
C ARG A 254 -40.42 -17.51 6.77
N ALA A 255 -41.67 -17.87 6.49
CA ALA A 255 -42.24 -19.19 6.21
C ALA A 255 -42.88 -19.96 7.39
N LYS A 256 -44.21 -19.96 7.40
CA LYS A 256 -44.97 -21.22 7.37
C LYS A 256 -45.87 -21.24 6.13
N PRO A 257 -45.72 -22.21 5.21
CA PRO A 257 -46.71 -22.47 4.17
C PRO A 257 -47.91 -23.22 4.78
N LEU A 258 -49.11 -22.86 4.31
CA LEU A 258 -50.27 -23.75 4.23
C LEU A 258 -50.55 -24.00 2.75
#